data_AF-A0A8T1RYT0-F1
#
_entry.id   AF-A0A8T1RYT0-F1
#
_cell.length_a   1.000
_cell.length_b   1.000
_cell.length_c   1.000
_cell.angle_alpha   90.00
_cell.angle_beta   90.00
_cell.angle_gamma   90.00
#
_symmetry.space_group_name_H-M   'P 1'
#
loop_
_entity.id
_entity.type
_entity.pdbx_description
1 polymer ?
#
loop_
_entity_poly.entity_id
_entity_poly.type
_entity_poly.pdbx_seq_one_letter_code
_entity_poly.pdbx_strand_id
1 'polypeptide(L)'
;MTFLLTTVTYLCAHTLMDIPQVTCQPVLDMAYDAFDDQYIGCTEDMENIIKSELLRKEKSKHKVFSKRWEAAKKQWNEKKKNLSLPVGFKDENGIAILAYTNGNQISLHKEFNKAV
;
A
#
# COMPACT_ATOMS: atom_id res chain seq x y z
N MET A 1 27.31 48.26 -20.05
CA MET A 1 27.52 47.16 -21.02
C MET A 1 27.85 45.83 -20.35
N THR A 2 28.62 45.81 -19.26
CA THR A 2 28.96 44.59 -18.51
C THR A 2 27.77 43.94 -17.79
N PHE A 3 26.89 44.73 -17.15
CA PHE A 3 25.69 44.23 -16.45
C PHE A 3 24.67 43.52 -17.34
N LEU A 4 24.55 43.94 -18.60
CA LEU A 4 23.62 43.33 -19.56
C LEU A 4 24.18 41.99 -20.09
N LEU A 5 25.50 41.89 -20.23
CA LEU A 5 26.15 40.63 -20.61
C LEU A 5 25.99 39.57 -19.52
N THR A 6 26.12 39.96 -18.25
CA THR A 6 26.02 39.03 -17.11
C THR A 6 24.60 38.48 -16.90
N THR A 7 23.56 39.27 -17.19
CA THR A 7 22.18 38.80 -17.07
C THR A 7 21.80 37.87 -18.21
N VAL A 8 22.28 38.13 -19.43
CA VAL A 8 22.04 37.28 -20.59
C VAL A 8 22.72 35.92 -20.45
N THR A 9 23.96 35.87 -19.94
CA THR A 9 24.66 34.60 -19.71
C THR A 9 23.99 33.77 -18.61
N TYR A 10 23.50 34.42 -17.55
CA TYR A 10 22.78 33.74 -16.46
C TYR A 10 21.43 33.17 -16.91
N LEU A 11 20.69 33.92 -17.74
CA LEU A 11 19.43 33.46 -18.33
C LEU A 11 19.63 32.28 -19.29
N CYS A 12 20.66 32.33 -20.13
CA CYS A 12 21.03 31.21 -21.00
C CYS A 12 21.50 29.96 -20.22
N ALA A 13 22.18 30.14 -19.07
CA ALA A 13 22.58 29.03 -18.22
C ALA A 13 21.37 28.34 -17.57
N HIS A 14 20.35 29.11 -17.16
CA HIS A 14 19.10 28.56 -16.63
C HIS A 14 18.32 27.77 -17.69
N THR A 15 18.21 28.27 -18.92
CA THR A 15 17.50 27.55 -19.98
C THR A 15 18.26 26.31 -20.49
N LEU A 16 19.58 26.24 -20.30
CA LEU A 16 20.40 25.08 -20.66
C LEU A 16 20.42 23.98 -19.59
N MET A 17 20.11 24.31 -18.32
CA MET A 17 20.04 23.35 -17.21
C MET A 17 18.67 22.71 -17.03
N ASP A 18 17.61 23.30 -17.60
CA ASP A 18 16.28 22.69 -17.64
C ASP A 18 16.17 21.71 -18.80
N ILE A 19 16.97 20.63 -18.75
CA ILE A 19 16.64 19.42 -19.50
C ILE A 19 15.32 18.93 -18.91
N PRO A 20 14.21 18.86 -19.67
CA PRO A 20 13.01 18.24 -19.16
C PRO A 20 13.38 16.81 -18.76
N GLN A 21 13.37 16.53 -17.45
CA GLN A 21 13.54 15.17 -16.98
C GLN A 21 12.41 14.38 -17.61
N VAL A 22 12.75 13.56 -18.61
CA VAL A 22 11.92 12.44 -19.01
C VAL A 22 11.83 11.58 -17.76
N THR A 23 10.75 11.78 -17.00
CA THR A 23 10.40 10.85 -15.94
C THR A 23 10.14 9.54 -16.66
N CYS A 24 11.02 8.55 -16.45
CA CYS A 24 10.80 7.21 -16.97
C CYS A 24 9.43 6.77 -16.46
N GLN A 25 8.42 6.77 -17.33
CA GLN A 25 7.14 6.20 -16.99
C GLN A 25 7.37 4.69 -16.84
N PRO A 26 6.86 4.07 -15.76
CA PRO A 26 6.95 2.63 -15.63
C PRO A 26 6.31 1.98 -16.85
N VAL A 27 7.03 1.04 -17.48
CA VAL A 27 6.49 0.26 -18.58
C VAL A 27 5.47 -0.69 -17.98
N LEU A 28 4.24 -0.64 -18.48
CA LEU A 28 3.19 -1.57 -18.05
C LEU A 28 3.49 -2.95 -18.63
N ASP A 29 3.43 -3.97 -17.78
CA ASP A 29 3.53 -5.37 -18.14
C ASP A 29 2.42 -6.18 -17.44
N MET A 30 2.55 -7.51 -17.40
CA MET A 30 1.59 -8.40 -16.75
C MET A 30 1.83 -8.55 -15.24
N ALA A 31 2.68 -7.72 -14.63
CA ALA A 31 3.11 -7.80 -13.24
C ALA A 31 3.70 -9.18 -12.87
N TYR A 32 4.64 -9.67 -13.68
CA TYR A 32 5.20 -11.03 -13.56
C TYR A 32 5.85 -11.34 -12.19
N ASP A 33 6.34 -10.31 -11.50
CA ASP A 33 6.98 -10.45 -10.19
C ASP A 33 6.00 -10.29 -9.02
N ALA A 34 4.72 -10.03 -9.28
CA ALA A 34 3.73 -9.80 -8.23
C ALA A 34 3.22 -11.11 -7.61
N PHE A 35 2.90 -11.07 -6.32
CA PHE A 35 2.20 -12.15 -5.65
C PHE A 35 0.68 -12.06 -5.88
N ASP A 36 0.15 -12.84 -6.83
CA ASP A 36 -1.20 -12.71 -7.39
C ASP A 36 -2.17 -13.85 -7.05
N ASP A 37 -1.93 -14.53 -5.93
CA ASP A 37 -2.71 -15.69 -5.49
C ASP A 37 -4.22 -15.41 -5.39
N GLN A 38 -5.00 -16.23 -6.10
CA GLN A 38 -6.48 -16.19 -6.07
C GLN A 38 -7.07 -17.19 -5.06
N TYR A 39 -6.24 -18.05 -4.46
CA TYR A 39 -6.64 -19.06 -3.47
C TYR A 39 -7.75 -20.03 -3.93
N ILE A 40 -7.83 -20.30 -5.24
CA ILE A 40 -8.80 -21.24 -5.83
C ILE A 40 -8.47 -22.66 -5.37
N GLY A 41 -9.44 -23.33 -4.76
CA GLY A 41 -9.30 -24.73 -4.30
C GLY A 41 -8.63 -24.90 -2.94
N CYS A 42 -8.19 -23.83 -2.28
CA CYS A 42 -7.53 -23.88 -0.96
C CYS A 42 -8.09 -22.87 0.06
N THR A 43 -9.26 -22.28 -0.20
CA THR A 43 -9.83 -21.22 0.64
C THR A 43 -9.99 -21.61 2.11
N GLU A 44 -10.53 -22.81 2.39
CA GLU A 44 -10.74 -23.29 3.75
C GLU A 44 -9.41 -23.55 4.48
N ASP A 45 -8.45 -24.18 3.81
CA ASP A 45 -7.11 -24.41 4.34
C ASP A 45 -6.40 -23.09 4.66
N MET A 46 -6.54 -22.10 3.76
CA MET A 46 -5.98 -20.76 3.96
C MET A 46 -6.65 -20.03 5.13
N GLU A 47 -7.96 -20.12 5.28
CA GLU A 47 -8.63 -19.56 6.46
C GLU A 47 -8.12 -20.20 7.76
N ASN A 48 -7.88 -21.50 7.77
CA ASN A 48 -7.40 -22.25 8.92
C ASN A 48 -5.95 -21.88 9.28
N ILE A 49 -5.05 -21.79 8.30
CA ILE A 49 -3.64 -21.44 8.55
C ILE A 49 -3.46 -19.96 8.90
N ILE A 50 -4.28 -19.07 8.35
CA ILE A 50 -4.29 -17.64 8.73
C ILE A 50 -4.62 -17.49 10.21
N LYS A 51 -5.69 -18.17 10.67
CA LYS A 51 -6.15 -18.09 12.06
C LYS A 51 -5.19 -18.77 13.04
N SER A 52 -4.62 -19.91 12.66
CA SER A 52 -3.76 -20.71 13.54
C SER A 52 -2.31 -20.21 13.60
N GLU A 53 -1.76 -19.66 12.51
CA GLU A 53 -0.35 -19.30 12.43
C GLU A 53 -0.07 -17.93 11.79
N LEU A 54 -0.43 -17.75 10.51
CA LEU A 54 0.18 -16.70 9.67
C LEU A 54 -0.06 -15.31 10.23
N LEU A 55 -1.29 -14.99 10.64
CA LEU A 55 -1.62 -13.66 11.15
C LEU A 55 -0.79 -13.30 12.39
N ARG A 56 -0.59 -14.25 13.31
CA ARG A 56 0.24 -14.05 14.50
C ARG A 56 1.70 -13.83 14.11
N LYS A 57 2.21 -14.64 13.19
CA LYS A 57 3.61 -14.63 12.73
C LYS A 57 3.95 -13.36 11.96
N GLU A 58 3.05 -12.88 11.11
CA GLU A 58 3.25 -11.65 10.35
C GLU A 58 3.18 -10.42 11.26
N LYS A 59 2.22 -10.39 12.20
CA LYS A 59 2.12 -9.31 13.19
C LYS A 59 3.32 -9.26 14.14
N SER A 60 3.96 -10.39 14.45
CA SER A 60 5.16 -10.38 15.30
C SER A 60 6.39 -9.86 14.55
N LYS A 61 6.48 -10.10 13.23
CA LYS A 61 7.58 -9.62 12.37
C LYS A 61 7.42 -8.17 11.93
N HIS A 62 6.19 -7.72 11.66
CA HIS A 62 5.93 -6.43 11.03
C HIS A 62 5.19 -5.47 11.96
N LYS A 63 5.94 -4.55 12.60
CA LYS A 63 5.38 -3.58 13.58
C LYS A 63 4.29 -2.68 12.98
N VAL A 64 4.48 -2.25 11.72
CA VAL A 64 3.51 -1.40 11.01
C VAL A 64 2.20 -2.15 10.78
N PHE A 65 2.29 -3.36 10.21
CA PHE A 65 1.14 -4.24 10.03
C PHE A 65 0.43 -4.53 11.35
N SER A 66 1.16 -4.88 12.40
CA SER A 66 0.60 -5.15 13.73
C SER A 66 -0.19 -3.97 14.29
N LYS A 67 0.39 -2.77 14.30
CA LYS A 67 -0.30 -1.55 14.77
C LYS A 67 -1.54 -1.24 13.93
N ARG A 68 -1.46 -1.42 12.62
CA ARG A 68 -2.57 -1.14 11.69
C ARG A 68 -3.70 -2.14 11.82
N TRP A 69 -3.38 -3.41 11.97
CA TRP A 69 -4.34 -4.47 12.24
C TRP A 69 -5.13 -4.20 13.52
N GLU A 70 -4.45 -3.83 14.62
CA GLU A 70 -5.13 -3.54 15.88
C GLU A 70 -6.02 -2.27 15.81
N ALA A 71 -5.58 -1.23 15.11
CA ALA A 71 -6.40 -0.04 14.88
C ALA A 71 -7.64 -0.36 14.03
N ALA A 72 -7.46 -1.15 12.97
CA ALA A 72 -8.54 -1.61 12.10
C ALA A 72 -9.53 -2.50 12.84
N LYS A 73 -9.05 -3.39 13.73
CA LYS A 73 -9.89 -4.24 14.58
C LYS A 73 -10.83 -3.44 15.47
N LYS A 74 -10.34 -2.35 16.09
CA LYS A 74 -11.18 -1.45 16.89
C LYS A 74 -12.27 -0.80 16.05
N GLN A 75 -11.91 -0.25 14.89
CA GLN A 75 -12.88 0.37 13.98
C GLN A 75 -13.89 -0.63 13.41
N TRP A 76 -13.45 -1.85 13.07
CA TRP A 76 -14.33 -2.90 12.59
C TRP A 76 -15.40 -3.27 13.62
N ASN A 77 -15.01 -3.41 14.89
CA ASN A 77 -15.95 -3.74 15.97
C ASN A 77 -17.04 -2.69 16.17
N GLU A 78 -16.77 -1.42 15.83
CA GLU A 78 -17.75 -0.35 15.83
C GLU A 78 -18.62 -0.37 14.57
N LYS A 79 -18.00 -0.47 13.38
CA LYS A 79 -18.70 -0.40 12.09
C LYS A 79 -19.57 -1.61 11.79
N LYS A 80 -19.11 -2.83 12.12
CA LYS A 80 -19.78 -4.08 11.73
C LYS A 80 -21.20 -4.23 12.26
N LYS A 81 -21.50 -3.59 13.38
CA LYS A 81 -22.83 -3.62 14.03
C LYS A 81 -23.94 -3.04 13.13
N ASN A 82 -23.58 -2.17 12.18
CA ASN A 82 -24.51 -1.46 11.32
C ASN A 82 -24.43 -1.94 9.86
N LEU A 83 -23.82 -3.10 9.59
CA LEU A 83 -23.62 -3.63 8.25
C LEU A 83 -24.38 -4.95 8.07
N SER A 84 -25.00 -5.11 6.91
CA SER A 84 -25.39 -6.42 6.40
C SER A 84 -24.22 -6.96 5.57
N LEU A 85 -23.72 -8.14 5.93
CA LEU A 85 -22.53 -8.75 5.31
C LEU A 85 -22.91 -10.03 4.56
N PRO A 86 -22.20 -10.37 3.47
CA PRO A 86 -22.42 -11.62 2.75
C PRO A 86 -22.24 -12.84 3.64
N VAL A 87 -22.89 -13.95 3.27
CA VAL A 87 -22.68 -15.25 3.93
C VAL A 87 -21.21 -15.63 3.82
N GLY A 88 -20.63 -16.08 4.93
CA GLY A 88 -19.23 -16.47 5.00
C GLY A 88 -18.25 -15.33 5.29
N PHE A 89 -18.67 -14.06 5.23
CA PHE A 89 -17.80 -12.92 5.57
C PHE A 89 -17.38 -12.98 7.05
N LYS A 90 -16.06 -13.04 7.30
CA LYS A 90 -15.48 -13.12 8.65
C LYS A 90 -15.00 -11.75 9.12
N ASP A 91 -14.77 -11.63 10.43
CA ASP A 91 -14.21 -10.41 11.01
C ASP A 91 -12.85 -10.05 10.37
N GLU A 92 -12.01 -11.04 10.08
CA GLU A 92 -10.70 -10.85 9.46
C GLU A 92 -10.79 -10.15 8.09
N ASN A 93 -11.81 -10.44 7.28
CA ASN A 93 -12.01 -9.79 5.98
C ASN A 93 -12.24 -8.29 6.15
N GLY A 94 -13.14 -7.91 7.07
CA GLY A 94 -13.45 -6.51 7.34
C GLY A 94 -12.27 -5.75 7.96
N ILE A 95 -11.53 -6.40 8.85
CA ILE A 95 -10.32 -5.84 9.47
C ILE A 95 -9.24 -5.62 8.41
N ALA A 96 -9.01 -6.58 7.51
CA ALA A 96 -8.01 -6.45 6.43
C ALA A 96 -8.33 -5.27 5.50
N ILE A 97 -9.60 -5.12 5.09
CA ILE A 97 -10.05 -3.98 4.27
C ILE A 97 -9.78 -2.65 4.97
N LEU A 98 -10.12 -2.52 6.26
CA LEU A 98 -9.87 -1.30 7.03
C LEU A 98 -8.37 -1.06 7.29
N ALA A 99 -7.58 -2.11 7.47
CA ALA A 99 -6.14 -2.01 7.66
C ALA A 99 -5.44 -1.49 6.40
N TYR A 100 -5.89 -1.91 5.22
CA TYR A 100 -5.38 -1.47 3.92
C TYR A 100 -5.72 0.00 3.62
N THR A 101 -6.97 0.39 3.87
CA THR A 101 -7.54 1.67 3.42
C THR A 101 -7.29 2.84 4.39
N ASN A 102 -7.25 2.62 5.70
CA ASN A 102 -7.17 3.72 6.67
C ASN A 102 -5.73 4.20 6.92
N GLY A 103 -5.41 5.40 6.46
CA GLY A 103 -4.05 5.94 6.42
C GLY A 103 -3.90 7.33 7.04
N ASN A 104 -3.93 7.45 8.37
CA ASN A 104 -3.83 8.79 8.97
C ASN A 104 -2.38 9.20 9.35
N GLN A 105 -1.41 8.27 9.44
CA GLN A 105 0.00 8.55 9.80
C GLN A 105 1.03 7.56 9.21
N ILE A 106 0.79 6.25 9.31
CA ILE A 106 1.65 5.19 8.71
C ILE A 106 0.86 4.44 7.63
N SER A 107 1.25 4.45 6.37
CA SER A 107 0.41 3.80 5.34
C SER A 107 0.78 2.34 5.12
N LEU A 108 -0.06 1.40 5.61
CA LEU A 108 0.18 -0.04 5.38
C LEU A 108 0.19 -0.38 3.88
N HIS A 109 -0.72 0.19 3.08
CA HIS A 109 -0.80 -0.13 1.65
C HIS A 109 0.49 0.21 0.90
N LYS A 110 1.28 1.20 1.33
CA LYS A 110 2.55 1.52 0.67
C LYS A 110 3.59 0.44 0.87
N GLU A 111 3.71 -0.09 2.09
CA GLU A 111 4.63 -1.19 2.40
C GLU A 111 4.13 -2.50 1.81
N PHE A 112 2.81 -2.75 1.89
CA PHE A 112 2.19 -3.94 1.34
C PHE A 112 2.29 -4.00 -0.19
N ASN A 113 1.90 -2.95 -0.91
CA ASN A 113 1.98 -2.90 -2.38
C ASN A 113 3.42 -2.93 -2.93
N LYS A 114 4.43 -2.71 -2.08
CA LYS A 114 5.84 -2.87 -2.46
C LYS A 114 6.33 -4.30 -2.27
N ALA A 115 5.71 -5.05 -1.36
CA ALA A 115 6.10 -6.40 -1.00
C ALA A 115 5.33 -7.47 -1.78
N VAL A 116 4.11 -7.14 -2.19
CA VAL A 116 3.29 -7.90 -3.15
C VAL A 116 3.77 -7.59 -4.55
#